data_AF-A0A8S2ZCV0-F1
#
_entry.id   AF-A0A8S2ZCV0-F1
#
_cell.length_a   1.000
_cell.length_b   1.000
_cell.length_c   1.000
_cell.angle_alpha   90.00
_cell.angle_beta   90.00
_cell.angle_gamma   90.00
#
_symmetry.space_group_name_H-M   'P 1'
#
loop_
_entity.id
_entity.type
_entity.pdbx_description
1 polymer ?
#
loop_
_entity_poly.entity_id
_entity_poly.type
_entity_poly.pdbx_seq_one_letter_code
_entity_poly.pdbx_strand_id
1 'polypeptide(L)'
;REHIDDYLKSIGLMTAETSHKWATVFIKGDYEEFSNDLRGGKQTHSFYDTFPEIEADAKAFVVQACSQKSGEFKALDLAQFIDENYYELTGIKKQNGNDLIRSERS
;
A
#
# COMPACT_ATOMS: atom_id res chain seq x y z
N ARG A 1 21.17 1.69 -9.97
CA ARG A 1 20.61 1.08 -11.20
C ARG A 1 20.48 -0.43 -11.05
N GLU A 2 21.53 -1.13 -10.58
CA GLU A 2 21.52 -2.59 -10.32
C GLU A 2 20.36 -3.10 -9.46
N HIS A 3 19.96 -2.34 -8.43
CA HIS A 3 18.90 -2.74 -7.51
C HIS A 3 17.50 -2.87 -8.15
N ILE A 4 17.25 -2.19 -9.26
CA ILE A 4 15.96 -2.28 -9.98
C ILE A 4 15.98 -3.51 -10.89
N ASP A 5 17.09 -3.75 -11.58
CA ASP A 5 17.21 -4.89 -12.51
C ASP A 5 17.17 -6.23 -11.75
N ASP A 6 17.77 -6.30 -10.57
CA ASP A 6 17.73 -7.48 -9.71
C ASP A 6 16.34 -7.72 -9.14
N TYR A 7 15.63 -6.66 -8.74
CA TYR A 7 14.24 -6.73 -8.33
C TYR A 7 13.36 -7.24 -9.48
N LEU A 8 13.45 -6.62 -10.66
CA LEU A 8 12.67 -6.99 -11.85
C LEU A 8 12.96 -8.44 -12.30
N LYS A 9 14.20 -8.92 -12.19
CA LYS A 9 14.52 -10.34 -12.42
C LYS A 9 13.90 -11.26 -11.38
N SER A 10 13.96 -10.91 -10.09
CA SER A 10 13.41 -11.74 -9.01
C SER A 10 11.88 -11.91 -9.09
N ILE A 11 11.17 -10.93 -9.64
CA ILE A 11 9.72 -11.01 -9.91
C ILE A 11 9.41 -11.48 -11.35
N GLY A 12 10.41 -11.97 -12.07
CA GLY A 12 10.29 -12.55 -13.41
C GLY A 12 9.92 -11.55 -14.52
N LEU A 13 10.00 -10.24 -14.29
CA LEU A 13 9.63 -9.18 -15.23
C LEU A 13 10.72 -8.85 -16.27
N MET A 14 11.94 -9.38 -16.12
CA MET A 14 13.05 -9.13 -17.04
C MET A 14 13.39 -10.30 -17.97
N THR A 15 12.62 -11.39 -17.96
CA THR A 15 12.89 -12.50 -18.88
C THR A 15 12.27 -12.22 -20.24
N ALA A 16 12.98 -12.59 -21.30
CA ALA A 16 12.49 -12.50 -22.68
C ALA A 16 11.18 -13.31 -22.84
N GLU A 17 11.06 -14.41 -22.11
CA GLU A 17 9.87 -15.25 -22.05
C GLU A 17 8.65 -14.51 -21.47
N THR A 18 8.79 -13.84 -20.32
CA THR A 18 7.70 -13.07 -19.71
C THR A 18 7.30 -11.87 -20.59
N SER A 19 8.27 -11.18 -21.18
CA SER A 19 7.99 -10.07 -22.09
C SER A 19 7.26 -10.54 -23.36
N HIS A 20 7.67 -11.68 -23.91
CA HIS A 20 7.03 -12.30 -25.07
C HIS A 20 5.60 -12.79 -24.75
N LYS A 21 5.40 -13.38 -23.57
CA LYS A 21 4.09 -13.76 -23.06
C LYS A 21 3.16 -12.54 -23.00
N TRP A 22 3.58 -11.44 -22.37
CA TRP A 22 2.74 -10.24 -22.24
C TRP A 22 2.44 -9.54 -23.56
N ALA A 23 3.42 -9.47 -24.45
CA ALA A 23 3.19 -8.95 -25.80
C ALA A 23 2.12 -9.79 -26.54
N THR A 24 2.16 -11.12 -26.38
CA THR A 24 1.19 -12.02 -27.00
C THR A 24 -0.21 -11.86 -26.41
N VAL A 25 -0.33 -11.78 -25.09
CA VAL A 25 -1.60 -11.54 -24.37
C VAL A 25 -2.23 -10.22 -24.83
N PHE A 26 -1.43 -9.15 -24.94
CA PHE A 26 -1.89 -7.84 -25.38
C PHE A 26 -2.34 -7.83 -26.84
N ILE A 27 -1.59 -8.47 -27.75
CA ILE A 27 -1.93 -8.59 -29.17
C ILE A 27 -3.23 -9.38 -29.37
N LYS A 28 -3.45 -10.41 -28.55
CA LYS A 28 -4.66 -11.25 -28.61
C LYS A 28 -5.88 -10.60 -27.94
N GLY A 29 -5.71 -9.47 -27.26
CA GLY A 29 -6.78 -8.82 -26.50
C GLY A 29 -7.26 -9.64 -25.30
N ASP A 30 -6.45 -10.58 -24.82
CA ASP A 30 -6.78 -11.44 -23.68
C ASP A 30 -6.47 -10.73 -22.36
N TYR A 31 -7.21 -9.66 -22.09
CA TYR A 31 -7.01 -8.83 -20.91
C TYR A 31 -7.43 -9.56 -19.61
N GLU A 32 -8.16 -10.68 -19.71
CA GLU A 32 -8.46 -11.53 -18.55
C GLU A 32 -7.20 -12.24 -18.04
N GLU A 33 -6.36 -12.79 -18.91
CA GLU A 33 -5.08 -13.37 -18.49
C GLU A 33 -4.15 -12.32 -17.84
N PHE A 34 -4.16 -11.09 -18.35
CA PHE A 34 -3.44 -9.97 -17.72
C PHE A 34 -4.01 -9.58 -16.36
N SER A 35 -5.34 -9.54 -16.22
CA SER A 35 -6.02 -9.21 -14.97
C SER A 35 -5.84 -10.31 -13.91
N ASN A 36 -5.77 -11.57 -14.32
CA ASN A 36 -5.68 -12.74 -13.44
C ASN A 36 -4.24 -13.07 -13.01
N ASP A 37 -3.23 -12.42 -13.59
CA ASP A 37 -1.81 -12.59 -13.24
C ASP A 37 -1.41 -11.94 -11.90
N LEU A 38 -2.40 -11.62 -11.06
CA LEU A 38 -2.22 -11.27 -9.64
C LEU A 38 -1.42 -9.96 -9.42
N ARG A 39 -0.91 -9.34 -10.49
CA ARG A 39 -0.19 -8.06 -10.52
C ARG A 39 -1.11 -6.83 -10.63
N GLY A 40 -2.42 -7.05 -10.84
CA GLY A 40 -3.45 -5.99 -10.85
C GLY A 40 -4.69 -6.27 -10.00
N GLY A 41 -4.83 -7.48 -9.45
CA GLY A 41 -5.98 -7.91 -8.66
C GLY A 41 -5.65 -8.02 -7.16
N LYS A 42 -6.55 -7.52 -6.31
CA LYS A 42 -6.41 -7.58 -4.85
C LYS A 42 -6.32 -9.03 -4.37
N GLN A 43 -5.11 -9.48 -4.04
CA GLN A 43 -4.77 -10.87 -3.69
C GLN A 43 -5.36 -11.34 -2.36
N THR A 44 -5.56 -10.40 -1.43
CA THR A 44 -5.91 -10.66 -0.04
C THR A 44 -6.75 -9.51 0.48
N HIS A 45 -7.59 -9.75 1.48
CA HIS A 45 -8.25 -8.68 2.21
C HIS A 45 -7.18 -7.72 2.73
N SER A 46 -7.13 -6.52 2.17
CA SER A 46 -6.21 -5.49 2.64
C SER A 46 -6.73 -4.96 3.95
N PHE A 47 -5.84 -4.43 4.79
CA PHE A 47 -6.21 -3.66 5.97
C PHE A 47 -7.35 -2.64 5.71
N TYR A 48 -7.32 -2.00 4.54
CA TYR A 48 -8.32 -1.02 4.10
C TYR A 48 -9.68 -1.62 3.69
N ASP A 49 -9.81 -2.93 3.50
CA ASP A 49 -11.13 -3.56 3.33
C ASP A 49 -11.92 -3.55 4.64
N THR A 50 -11.20 -3.67 5.76
CA THR A 50 -11.78 -3.65 7.10
C THR A 50 -12.02 -2.22 7.59
N PHE A 51 -11.18 -1.27 7.15
CA PHE A 51 -11.20 0.13 7.57
C PHE A 51 -11.11 1.09 6.35
N PRO A 52 -12.17 1.16 5.53
CA PRO A 52 -12.16 1.97 4.29
C PRO A 52 -11.98 3.47 4.56
N GLU A 53 -12.40 3.96 5.72
CA GLU A 53 -12.22 5.34 6.17
C GLU A 53 -10.74 5.72 6.28
N ILE A 54 -9.89 4.81 6.75
CA ILE A 54 -8.44 5.04 6.84
C ILE A 54 -7.85 5.18 5.43
N GLU A 55 -8.37 4.44 4.45
CA GLU A 55 -7.90 4.52 3.07
C GLU A 55 -8.19 5.90 2.45
N ALA A 56 -9.40 6.42 2.69
CA ALA A 56 -9.81 7.72 2.20
C ALA A 56 -8.93 8.83 2.77
N ASP A 57 -8.70 8.82 4.08
CA ASP A 57 -7.93 9.85 4.78
C ASP A 57 -6.43 9.74 4.49
N ALA A 58 -5.89 8.51 4.40
CA ALA A 58 -4.52 8.26 3.96
C ALA A 58 -4.26 8.81 2.55
N LYS A 59 -5.19 8.56 1.60
CA LYS A 59 -5.09 9.10 0.24
C LYS A 59 -5.13 10.62 0.22
N ALA A 60 -6.04 11.23 0.98
CA ALA A 60 -6.13 12.68 1.09
C ALA A 60 -4.84 13.29 1.64
N PHE A 61 -4.27 12.70 2.69
CA PHE A 61 -2.99 13.10 3.28
C PHE A 61 -1.84 13.03 2.26
N VAL A 62 -1.71 11.91 1.54
CA VAL A 62 -0.66 11.75 0.50
C VAL A 62 -0.81 12.77 -0.61
N VAL A 63 -2.03 12.98 -1.11
CA VAL A 63 -2.29 13.97 -2.17
C VAL A 63 -1.92 15.38 -1.69
N GLN A 64 -2.28 15.74 -0.46
CA GLN A 64 -1.93 17.03 0.12
C GLN A 64 -0.41 17.19 0.28
N ALA A 65 0.27 16.18 0.80
CA ALA A 65 1.72 16.20 1.01
C ALA A 65 2.48 16.30 -0.32
N CYS A 66 2.07 15.53 -1.33
CA CYS A 66 2.67 15.56 -2.67
C CYS A 66 2.33 16.83 -3.47
N SER A 67 1.25 17.53 -3.10
CA SER A 67 0.91 18.84 -3.71
C SER A 67 1.79 19.98 -3.19
N GLN A 68 2.57 19.75 -2.13
CA GLN A 68 3.51 20.75 -1.62
C GLN A 68 4.74 20.85 -2.53
N LYS A 69 5.27 22.06 -2.68
CA LYS A 69 6.46 22.33 -3.52
C LYS A 69 7.74 21.65 -3.02
N SER A 70 7.78 21.20 -1.76
CA SER A 70 8.97 20.60 -1.14
C SER A 70 9.22 19.17 -1.59
N GLY A 71 8.21 18.40 -2.01
CA GLY A 71 8.37 17.02 -2.48
C GLY A 71 8.99 16.06 -1.46
N GLU A 72 8.99 16.42 -0.17
CA GLU A 72 9.70 15.70 0.90
C GLU A 72 8.90 14.54 1.51
N PHE A 73 7.77 14.17 0.92
CA PHE A 73 6.89 13.12 1.45
C PHE A 73 7.63 11.78 1.57
N LYS A 74 7.66 11.23 2.79
CA LYS A 74 8.19 9.90 3.10
C LYS A 74 7.05 8.98 3.51
N ALA A 75 7.22 7.69 3.23
CA ALA A 75 6.31 6.66 3.73
C ALA A 75 6.17 6.68 5.27
N LEU A 76 7.20 7.14 5.99
CA LEU A 76 7.16 7.31 7.44
C LEU A 76 6.12 8.35 7.88
N ASP A 77 5.93 9.42 7.10
CA ASP A 77 4.97 10.48 7.43
C ASP A 77 3.54 9.95 7.37
N LEU A 78 3.24 9.08 6.40
CA LEU A 78 1.96 8.39 6.31
C LEU A 78 1.76 7.39 7.46
N ALA A 79 2.81 6.65 7.84
CA ALA A 79 2.74 5.72 8.95
C ALA A 79 2.45 6.45 10.28
N GLN A 80 3.09 7.60 10.51
CA GLN A 80 2.82 8.45 11.67
C GLN A 80 1.40 9.02 11.64
N PHE A 81 0.94 9.51 10.49
CA PHE A 81 -0.43 9.99 10.32
C PHE A 81 -1.47 8.93 10.68
N ILE A 82 -1.30 7.70 10.19
CA ILE A 82 -2.22 6.60 10.49
C ILE A 82 -2.15 6.21 11.98
N ASP A 83 -0.94 6.12 12.55
CA ASP A 83 -0.77 5.78 13.97
C ASP A 83 -1.38 6.85 14.88
N GLU A 84 -1.20 8.15 14.59
CA GLU A 84 -1.76 9.22 15.41
C GLU A 84 -3.30 9.26 15.37
N ASN A 85 -3.90 9.07 14.20
CA ASN A 85 -5.34 9.21 14.01
C ASN A 85 -6.13 7.91 14.29
N TYR A 86 -5.48 6.74 14.18
CA TYR A 86 -6.15 5.45 14.29
C TYR A 86 -5.44 4.47 15.22
N TYR A 87 -4.68 4.96 16.21
CA TYR A 87 -3.98 4.12 17.20
C TYR A 87 -4.90 3.09 17.89
N GLU A 88 -6.17 3.45 18.11
CA GLU A 88 -7.16 2.58 18.76
C GLU A 88 -7.48 1.34 17.90
N LEU A 89 -7.36 1.47 16.57
CA LEU A 89 -7.59 0.40 15.61
C LEU A 89 -6.36 -0.47 15.38
N THR A 90 -5.16 0.10 15.49
CA THR A 90 -3.90 -0.64 15.29
C THR A 90 -3.52 -1.50 16.50
N GLY A 91 -4.11 -1.24 17.67
CA GLY A 91 -3.91 -2.04 18.89
C GLY A 91 -2.48 -1.98 19.46
N ILE A 92 -1.63 -1.10 18.91
CA ILE A 92 -0.28 -0.87 19.42
C ILE A 92 -0.44 0.00 20.66
N LYS A 93 -0.28 -0.60 21.85
CA LYS A 93 -0.18 0.17 23.09
C LYS A 93 0.93 1.20 22.92
N LYS A 94 0.59 2.49 22.84
CA LYS A 94 1.56 3.56 23.14
C LYS A 94 2.07 3.25 24.55
N GLN A 95 3.35 2.88 24.67
CA GLN A 95 4.04 2.90 25.96
C GLN A 95 4.24 4.36 26.38
N ASN A 96 3.14 5.09 26.54
CA ASN A 96 3.14 6.33 27.30
C ASN A 96 3.02 5.90 28.75
N GLY A 97 4.11 6.06 29.50
CA GLY A 97 4.24 5.70 30.92
C GLY A 97 3.36 6.52 31.87
N ASN A 98 2.14 6.85 31.47
CA ASN A 98 1.09 7.39 32.32
C ASN A 98 -0.24 6.72 31.93
N ASP A 99 -0.44 5.54 32.52
CA ASP A 99 -1.73 4.86 32.59
C ASP A 99 -2.82 5.83 33.08
N LEU A 100 -3.79 6.14 32.21
CA LEU A 100 -5.12 6.54 32.64
C LEU A 100 -6.15 5.86 31.73
N ILE A 101 -6.45 4.61 32.05
CA ILE A 101 -7.63 3.92 31.52
C ILE A 101 -8.85 4.60 32.15
N ARG A 102 -9.63 5.36 31.37
CA ARG A 102 -10.98 5.75 31.79
C ARG A 102 -11.87 4.50 31.75
N SER A 103 -12.28 4.05 32.93
CA SER A 103 -13.37 3.08 33.07
C SER A 103 -14.67 3.76 32.66
N GLU A 104 -15.31 3.26 31.61
CA GLU A 104 -16.75 3.48 31.43
C GLU A 104 -17.49 2.48 32.32
N ARG A 105 -18.37 3.02 33.18
CA ARG A 105 -19.36 2.24 33.91
C ARG A 105 -20.47 1.87 32.92
N SER A 106 -20.78 0.58 32.81
CA SER A 106 -22.18 0.13 32.82
C SER A 106 -22.30 -1.31 33.31
#